data_AF-A0A8T2PNK7-F1
#
_entry.id   AF-A0A8T2PNK7-F1
#
_cell.length_a   1.000
_cell.length_b   1.000
_cell.length_c   1.000
_cell.angle_alpha   90.00
_cell.angle_beta   90.00
_cell.angle_gamma   90.00
#
_symmetry.space_group_name_H-M   'P 1'
#
loop_
_entity.id
_entity.type
_entity.pdbx_description
1 polymer ?
#
loop_
_entity_poly.entity_id
_entity_poly.type
_entity_poly.pdbx_seq_one_letter_code
_entity_poly.pdbx_strand_id
1 'polypeptide(L)'
;MQRLSRRVLGRASERTRLVCAPAIEGFTICHKTEVIKNTLNPVWQPFTIPVRALCNGDYDRTVKVDVYDWDRDGSHDFIGEFTTSYRELSRGQSQFNVTQLNFVVAIDFTASNGNPSQPTSLHYMNPYQMNAYAMALKAVGEIIQDYDSDKLFPAYGFGAKLPPDGKISHAFPLNSDNEKPNCVGIEGVLEAYFQSLRNVQLYGPTNFAPVIGQVARSAADVTDGSQYFVLLMITDGVISDMVQTKEAVVNASSLPMSIIIVGVGPAEFDAMEELDGDEVRVSSRGRFAERDIVQFVPFRDYIDRSGNQVLSMARLAKDVLAEIPEQLLSFMKSRGIEPRPALPASSTPPAHMRI
;
A
#
# COMPACT_ATOMS: atom_id res chain seq x y z
N MET A 1 -13.09 -5.77 -14.66
CA MET A 1 -13.64 -4.40 -14.61
C MET A 1 -14.63 -4.35 -13.45
N GLN A 2 -14.23 -3.82 -12.30
CA GLN A 2 -15.13 -3.61 -11.17
C GLN A 2 -15.16 -2.12 -10.86
N ARG A 3 -16.32 -1.51 -11.06
CA ARG A 3 -16.62 -0.16 -10.56
C ARG A 3 -17.02 -0.33 -9.10
N LEU A 4 -16.13 0.00 -8.17
CA LEU A 4 -16.53 0.31 -6.80
C LEU A 4 -17.01 1.77 -6.81
N SER A 5 -18.31 1.96 -6.63
CA SER A 5 -18.93 3.28 -6.54
C SER A 5 -18.47 3.97 -5.26
N ARG A 6 -17.94 5.19 -5.40
CA ARG A 6 -17.61 6.10 -4.30
C ARG A 6 -18.87 6.43 -3.49
N ARG A 7 -19.01 5.87 -2.29
CA ARG A 7 -19.66 6.46 -1.10
C ARG A 7 -19.74 5.39 -0.01
N VAL A 8 -18.92 5.51 1.04
CA VAL A 8 -19.33 5.44 2.46
C VAL A 8 -18.17 6.02 3.28
N LEU A 9 -18.28 7.30 3.64
CA LEU A 9 -17.47 7.94 4.68
C LEU A 9 -18.45 8.32 5.77
N GLY A 10 -18.46 7.57 6.87
CA GLY A 10 -19.14 8.00 8.09
C GLY A 10 -19.73 6.86 8.89
N ARG A 11 -19.19 6.69 10.11
CA ARG A 11 -19.62 5.81 11.19
C ARG A 11 -19.21 4.35 11.03
N ALA A 12 -19.11 3.71 12.18
CA ALA A 12 -18.60 2.37 12.36
C ALA A 12 -19.57 1.39 11.67
N SER A 13 -19.26 1.05 10.42
CA SER A 13 -20.16 0.31 9.52
C SER A 13 -20.34 -1.12 10.00
N GLU A 14 -21.59 -1.55 10.11
CA GLU A 14 -21.97 -2.91 10.48
C GLU A 14 -22.10 -3.73 9.18
N ARG A 15 -21.15 -4.61 8.82
CA ARG A 15 -21.14 -5.18 7.46
C ARG A 15 -21.81 -6.54 7.35
N THR A 16 -22.62 -6.72 6.31
CA THR A 16 -23.20 -8.02 5.92
C THR A 16 -22.87 -8.36 4.48
N ARG A 17 -22.60 -9.64 4.24
CA ARG A 17 -22.42 -10.20 2.89
C ARG A 17 -23.62 -11.05 2.51
N LEU A 18 -24.19 -10.75 1.34
CA LEU A 18 -25.19 -11.59 0.69
C LEU A 18 -24.54 -12.33 -0.48
N VAL A 19 -24.75 -13.64 -0.52
CA VAL A 19 -24.38 -14.47 -1.66
C VAL A 19 -25.67 -14.85 -2.38
N CYS A 20 -25.72 -14.56 -3.67
CA CYS A 20 -26.89 -14.76 -4.50
C CYS A 20 -26.60 -15.70 -5.67
N ALA A 21 -27.51 -16.65 -5.88
CA ALA A 21 -27.50 -17.62 -6.97
C ALA A 21 -28.40 -17.13 -8.12
N PRO A 22 -28.11 -17.44 -9.39
CA PRO A 22 -28.98 -16.99 -10.48
C PRO A 22 -30.33 -17.70 -10.49
N ALA A 23 -31.38 -16.92 -10.76
CA ALA A 23 -32.75 -17.38 -10.95
C ALA A 23 -33.20 -17.17 -12.40
N ILE A 24 -34.43 -17.59 -12.72
CA ILE A 24 -35.04 -17.39 -14.05
C ILE A 24 -35.12 -15.90 -14.39
N GLU A 25 -35.33 -15.05 -13.37
CA GLU A 25 -35.31 -13.59 -13.47
C GLU A 25 -34.36 -13.03 -12.39
N GLY A 26 -33.10 -12.78 -12.75
CA GLY A 26 -32.12 -12.13 -11.87
C GLY A 26 -31.40 -13.09 -10.90
N PHE A 27 -31.26 -12.68 -9.65
CA PHE A 27 -30.52 -13.42 -8.61
C PHE A 27 -31.39 -13.60 -7.36
N THR A 28 -31.27 -14.77 -6.73
CA THR A 28 -31.92 -15.10 -5.46
C THR A 28 -30.87 -15.27 -4.37
N ILE A 29 -31.12 -14.71 -3.18
CA ILE A 29 -30.22 -14.86 -2.03
C ILE A 29 -30.16 -16.33 -1.62
N CYS A 30 -28.96 -16.92 -1.62
CA CYS A 30 -28.72 -18.27 -1.13
C CYS A 30 -28.03 -18.29 0.24
N HIS A 31 -27.40 -17.18 0.67
CA HIS A 31 -26.83 -17.05 2.01
C HIS A 31 -26.70 -15.58 2.44
N LYS A 32 -26.84 -15.34 3.75
CA LYS A 32 -26.58 -14.07 4.43
C LYS A 32 -25.67 -14.34 5.62
N THR A 33 -24.52 -13.67 5.67
CA THR A 33 -23.58 -13.79 6.80
C THR A 33 -24.11 -13.08 8.04
N GLU A 34 -23.43 -13.26 9.17
CA GLU A 34 -23.60 -12.39 10.32
C GLU A 34 -23.18 -10.94 10.03
N VAL A 35 -23.68 -10.04 10.86
CA VAL A 35 -23.33 -8.61 10.86
C VAL A 35 -22.10 -8.41 11.72
N ILE A 36 -21.03 -7.82 11.16
CA ILE A 36 -19.83 -7.47 11.94
C ILE A 36 -19.81 -5.97 12.18
N LYS A 37 -19.88 -5.59 13.45
CA LYS A 37 -19.91 -4.19 13.87
C LYS A 37 -18.52 -3.57 13.85
N ASN A 38 -18.45 -2.28 13.53
CA ASN A 38 -17.28 -1.43 13.71
C ASN A 38 -16.00 -1.92 12.99
N THR A 39 -16.11 -2.43 11.77
CA THR A 39 -14.93 -2.84 10.99
C THR A 39 -15.01 -2.40 9.53
N LEU A 40 -13.86 -2.00 8.98
CA LEU A 40 -13.69 -1.77 7.55
C LEU A 40 -13.23 -3.05 6.81
N ASN A 41 -12.78 -4.06 7.57
CA ASN A 41 -12.24 -5.34 7.10
C ASN A 41 -12.97 -6.50 7.79
N PRO A 42 -14.24 -6.78 7.43
CA PRO A 42 -15.03 -7.82 8.07
C PRO A 42 -14.47 -9.22 7.76
N VAL A 43 -14.26 -10.02 8.81
CA VAL A 43 -13.93 -11.45 8.70
C VAL A 43 -15.12 -12.25 9.21
N TRP A 44 -15.95 -12.74 8.28
CA TRP A 44 -17.15 -13.51 8.63
C TRP A 44 -16.83 -14.94 9.05
N GLN A 45 -17.71 -15.51 9.87
CA GLN A 45 -17.65 -16.90 10.27
C GLN A 45 -17.74 -17.81 9.03
N PRO A 46 -16.96 -18.89 8.98
CA PRO A 46 -17.06 -19.83 7.88
C PRO A 46 -18.47 -20.43 7.78
N PHE A 47 -19.00 -20.50 6.58
CA PHE A 47 -20.31 -21.05 6.28
C PHE A 47 -20.25 -22.08 5.16
N THR A 48 -21.36 -22.79 4.96
CA THR A 48 -21.45 -23.83 3.93
C THR A 48 -22.73 -23.65 3.13
N ILE A 49 -22.58 -23.54 1.81
CA ILE A 49 -23.70 -23.49 0.87
C ILE A 49 -23.65 -24.76 0.01
N PRO A 50 -24.76 -25.52 -0.12
CA PRO A 50 -24.84 -26.60 -1.09
C PRO A 50 -24.61 -26.07 -2.51
N VAL A 51 -23.76 -26.73 -3.29
CA VAL A 51 -23.44 -26.28 -4.67
C VAL A 51 -24.69 -26.24 -5.56
N ARG A 52 -25.65 -27.13 -5.32
CA ARG A 52 -26.96 -27.08 -5.98
C ARG A 52 -27.75 -25.80 -5.67
N ALA A 53 -27.66 -25.28 -4.45
CA ALA A 53 -28.32 -24.04 -4.07
C ALA A 53 -27.57 -22.80 -4.60
N LEU A 54 -26.23 -22.87 -4.66
CA LEU A 54 -25.38 -21.77 -5.11
C LEU A 54 -25.43 -21.57 -6.63
N CYS A 55 -25.41 -22.65 -7.41
CA CYS A 55 -25.25 -22.57 -8.86
C CYS A 55 -25.99 -23.67 -9.64
N ASN A 56 -26.90 -24.41 -8.99
CA ASN A 56 -27.64 -25.53 -9.58
C ASN A 56 -26.76 -26.63 -10.19
N GLY A 57 -25.54 -26.79 -9.66
CA GLY A 57 -24.56 -27.77 -10.15
C GLY A 57 -23.76 -27.33 -11.37
N ASP A 58 -24.04 -26.16 -11.95
CA ASP A 58 -23.20 -25.54 -12.98
C ASP A 58 -22.12 -24.68 -12.30
N TYR A 59 -20.88 -25.16 -12.29
CA TYR A 59 -19.80 -24.54 -11.52
C TYR A 59 -19.29 -23.23 -12.12
N ASP A 60 -19.59 -22.97 -13.39
CA ASP A 60 -19.22 -21.75 -14.10
C ASP A 60 -20.35 -20.70 -14.06
N ARG A 61 -21.52 -21.08 -13.54
CA ARG A 61 -22.65 -20.18 -13.37
C ARG A 61 -22.28 -19.00 -12.47
N THR A 62 -22.61 -17.81 -12.94
CA THR A 62 -22.33 -16.55 -12.24
C THR A 62 -22.97 -16.52 -10.85
N VAL A 63 -22.20 -16.28 -9.81
CA VAL A 63 -22.65 -16.02 -8.44
C VAL A 63 -22.45 -14.54 -8.18
N LYS A 64 -23.44 -13.87 -7.59
CA LYS A 64 -23.32 -12.46 -7.20
C LYS A 64 -23.09 -12.36 -5.70
N VAL A 65 -22.17 -11.49 -5.30
CA VAL A 65 -21.87 -11.20 -3.90
C VAL A 65 -22.06 -9.72 -3.69
N ASP A 66 -22.98 -9.39 -2.79
CA ASP A 66 -23.30 -8.02 -2.42
C ASP A 66 -22.87 -7.76 -0.98
N VAL A 67 -22.30 -6.60 -0.74
CA VAL A 67 -21.89 -6.15 0.58
C VAL A 67 -22.70 -4.90 0.94
N TYR A 68 -23.30 -4.94 2.13
CA TYR A 68 -24.13 -3.87 2.67
C TYR A 68 -23.58 -3.38 4.00
N ASP A 69 -23.76 -2.09 4.27
CA ASP A 69 -23.74 -1.51 5.59
C ASP A 69 -25.12 -1.74 6.22
N TRP A 70 -25.13 -2.32 7.41
CA TRP A 70 -26.32 -2.73 8.10
C TRP A 70 -26.78 -1.56 8.96
N ASP A 71 -27.92 -0.98 8.58
CA ASP A 71 -28.62 -0.01 9.43
C ASP A 71 -29.75 -0.66 10.25
N ARG A 72 -29.91 -0.16 11.48
CA ARG A 72 -30.88 -0.68 12.46
C ARG A 72 -32.34 -0.47 12.05
N ASP A 73 -32.60 0.49 11.17
CA ASP A 73 -33.92 0.84 10.65
C ASP A 73 -34.36 -0.03 9.45
N GLY A 74 -33.48 -0.90 8.95
CA GLY A 74 -33.75 -1.81 7.83
C GLY A 74 -33.45 -1.22 6.45
N SER A 75 -33.04 0.04 6.35
CA SER A 75 -32.52 0.63 5.10
C SER A 75 -31.01 0.45 5.00
N HIS A 76 -30.57 -0.79 4.76
CA HIS A 76 -29.15 -1.12 4.63
C HIS A 76 -28.52 -0.45 3.41
N ASP A 77 -27.47 0.35 3.61
CA ASP A 77 -26.74 1.01 2.54
C ASP A 77 -25.90 0.02 1.73
N PHE A 78 -26.03 0.04 0.40
CA PHE A 78 -25.22 -0.79 -0.49
C PHE A 78 -23.78 -0.27 -0.58
N ILE A 79 -22.80 -1.10 -0.21
CA ILE A 79 -21.37 -0.76 -0.26
C ILE A 79 -20.78 -1.13 -1.64
N GLY A 80 -21.06 -2.34 -2.12
CA GLY A 80 -20.50 -2.81 -3.38
C GLY A 80 -20.90 -4.24 -3.72
N GLU A 81 -20.73 -4.58 -5.00
CA GLU A 81 -20.99 -5.92 -5.51
C GLU A 81 -19.82 -6.43 -6.35
N PHE A 82 -19.68 -7.75 -6.37
CA PHE A 82 -18.93 -8.43 -7.41
C PHE A 82 -19.64 -9.70 -7.85
N THR A 83 -19.36 -10.10 -9.08
CA THR A 83 -19.79 -11.39 -9.61
C THR A 83 -18.59 -12.32 -9.73
N THR A 84 -18.80 -13.60 -9.46
CA THR A 84 -17.80 -14.67 -9.56
C THR A 84 -18.48 -15.97 -10.00
N SER A 85 -17.87 -17.14 -9.83
CA SER A 85 -18.51 -18.45 -10.01
C SER A 85 -18.09 -19.40 -8.88
N TYR A 86 -18.81 -20.52 -8.69
CA TYR A 86 -18.37 -21.54 -7.73
C TYR A 86 -16.95 -22.03 -8.07
N ARG A 87 -16.63 -22.18 -9.36
CA ARG A 87 -15.31 -22.57 -9.82
C ARG A 87 -14.24 -21.57 -9.38
N GLU A 88 -14.46 -20.28 -9.59
CA GLU A 88 -13.55 -19.22 -9.13
C GLU A 88 -13.42 -19.16 -7.61
N LEU A 89 -14.53 -19.25 -6.88
CA LEU A 89 -14.53 -19.25 -5.42
C LEU A 89 -13.80 -20.46 -4.84
N SER A 90 -13.98 -21.65 -5.43
CA SER A 90 -13.32 -22.90 -4.99
C SER A 90 -11.81 -22.89 -5.23
N ARG A 91 -11.33 -22.05 -6.16
CA ARG A 91 -9.90 -21.79 -6.40
C ARG A 91 -9.29 -20.80 -5.42
N GLY A 92 -10.13 -20.08 -4.65
CA GLY A 92 -9.73 -19.00 -3.73
C GLY A 92 -9.05 -19.47 -2.44
N GLN A 93 -8.96 -20.78 -2.17
CA GLN A 93 -8.13 -21.31 -1.09
C GLN A 93 -6.70 -21.55 -1.57
N SER A 94 -5.95 -20.50 -1.91
CA SER A 94 -4.48 -20.56 -2.02
C SER A 94 -3.85 -19.21 -2.35
N GLN A 95 -2.87 -18.83 -1.55
CA GLN A 95 -1.86 -17.76 -1.65
C GLN A 95 -1.12 -17.62 -3.02
N PHE A 96 -1.56 -18.24 -4.12
CA PHE A 96 -0.72 -18.48 -5.30
C PHE A 96 -1.18 -17.82 -6.61
N ASN A 97 -2.20 -16.96 -6.59
CA ASN A 97 -2.69 -16.24 -7.79
C ASN A 97 -2.66 -14.71 -7.68
N VAL A 98 -2.02 -14.16 -6.64
CA VAL A 98 -1.98 -12.72 -6.38
C VAL A 98 -0.56 -12.22 -6.55
N THR A 99 -0.36 -11.14 -7.32
CA THR A 99 0.90 -10.40 -7.34
C THR A 99 1.25 -9.98 -5.91
N GLN A 100 2.41 -10.41 -5.41
CA GLN A 100 2.89 -10.02 -4.09
C GLN A 100 3.28 -8.55 -4.11
N LEU A 101 2.76 -7.75 -3.18
CA LEU A 101 3.29 -6.40 -2.96
C LEU A 101 4.47 -6.50 -1.99
N ASN A 102 5.63 -6.02 -2.42
CA ASN A 102 6.82 -5.89 -1.58
C ASN A 102 6.91 -4.45 -1.09
N PHE A 103 6.69 -4.24 0.20
CA PHE A 103 6.72 -2.90 0.77
C PHE A 103 8.12 -2.51 1.27
N VAL A 104 8.63 -1.37 0.82
CA VAL A 104 9.95 -0.84 1.18
C VAL A 104 9.80 0.54 1.79
N VAL A 105 10.53 0.82 2.87
CA VAL A 105 10.49 2.12 3.56
C VAL A 105 11.83 2.85 3.41
N ALA A 106 11.79 4.14 3.13
CA ALA A 106 12.92 5.04 3.12
C ALA A 106 12.61 6.30 3.94
N ILE A 107 13.45 6.60 4.92
CA ILE A 107 13.26 7.73 5.82
C ILE A 107 14.41 8.72 5.62
N ASP A 108 14.05 9.99 5.50
CA ASP A 108 14.99 11.10 5.46
C ASP A 108 15.65 11.30 6.82
N PHE A 109 16.98 11.34 6.85
CA PHE A 109 17.79 11.62 8.04
C PHE A 109 18.67 12.86 7.82
N THR A 110 18.20 13.82 7.04
CA THR A 110 18.96 15.04 6.76
C THR A 110 18.86 16.07 7.88
N ALA A 111 19.83 16.96 7.94
CA ALA A 111 20.01 17.94 9.01
C ALA A 111 18.94 19.04 9.00
N SER A 112 18.20 19.24 7.90
CA SER A 112 17.05 20.15 7.84
C SER A 112 15.96 19.80 8.86
N ASN A 113 15.88 18.53 9.25
CA ASN A 113 14.98 18.03 10.30
C ASN A 113 15.33 18.49 11.71
N GLY A 114 16.50 19.10 11.94
CA GLY A 114 16.96 19.54 13.25
C GLY A 114 17.41 18.40 14.18
N ASN A 115 18.00 18.75 15.33
CA ASN A 115 18.54 17.75 16.25
C ASN A 115 17.43 16.92 16.93
N PRO A 116 17.42 15.57 16.83
CA PRO A 116 16.38 14.71 17.41
C PRO A 116 16.16 14.84 18.92
N SER A 117 17.12 15.43 19.65
CA SER A 117 16.99 15.71 21.09
C SER A 117 16.24 17.01 21.39
N GLN A 118 15.98 17.84 20.38
CA GLN A 118 15.32 19.14 20.54
C GLN A 118 13.83 19.05 20.17
N PRO A 119 12.92 19.64 20.96
CA PRO A 119 11.48 19.63 20.68
C PRO A 119 11.06 20.25 19.34
N THR A 120 11.92 21.08 18.74
CA THR A 120 11.69 21.72 17.44
C THR A 120 12.04 20.81 16.25
N SER A 121 12.67 19.67 16.49
CA SER A 121 13.04 18.74 15.43
C SER A 121 11.83 17.94 14.92
N LEU A 122 11.77 17.71 13.62
CA LEU A 122 10.79 16.80 13.02
C LEU A 122 11.05 15.33 13.41
N HIS A 123 12.27 15.00 13.85
CA HIS A 123 12.66 13.71 14.44
C HIS A 123 12.62 13.70 15.97
N TYR A 124 12.00 14.69 16.62
CA TYR A 124 12.05 14.78 18.09
C TYR A 124 11.65 13.45 18.77
N MET A 125 12.55 12.92 19.60
CA MET A 125 12.34 11.67 20.33
C MET A 125 11.59 11.92 21.63
N ASN A 126 10.28 12.21 21.53
CA ASN A 126 9.41 12.37 22.69
C ASN A 126 9.06 10.99 23.30
N PRO A 127 9.19 10.81 24.63
CA PRO A 127 8.85 9.54 25.29
C PRO A 127 7.35 9.21 25.31
N TYR A 128 6.47 10.17 25.03
CA TYR A 128 5.01 10.02 25.13
C TYR A 128 4.26 10.17 23.81
N GLN A 129 4.90 10.72 22.76
CA GLN A 129 4.24 11.03 21.49
C GLN A 129 5.14 10.69 20.31
N MET A 130 4.52 10.19 19.24
CA MET A 130 5.21 9.96 17.97
C MET A 130 5.50 11.29 17.26
N ASN A 131 6.67 11.38 16.62
CA ASN A 131 6.99 12.49 15.73
C ASN A 131 6.32 12.32 14.36
N ALA A 132 6.39 13.34 13.50
CA ALA A 132 5.69 13.36 12.22
C ALA A 132 6.06 12.18 11.31
N TYR A 133 7.34 11.81 11.27
CA TYR A 133 7.81 10.63 10.55
C TYR A 133 7.20 9.33 11.06
N ALA A 134 7.22 9.13 12.39
CA ALA A 134 6.63 7.93 13.00
C ALA A 134 5.12 7.85 12.79
N MET A 135 4.41 8.99 12.88
CA MET A 135 2.97 9.04 12.61
C MET A 135 2.65 8.72 11.14
N ALA A 136 3.38 9.31 10.18
CA ALA A 136 3.22 9.04 8.76
C ALA A 136 3.51 7.56 8.42
N LEU A 137 4.63 7.03 8.94
CA LEU A 137 5.01 5.64 8.77
C LEU A 137 3.94 4.70 9.32
N LYS A 138 3.43 4.97 10.52
CA LYS A 138 2.39 4.13 11.13
C LYS A 138 1.09 4.18 10.34
N ALA A 139 0.65 5.36 9.95
CA ALA A 139 -0.61 5.54 9.23
C ALA A 139 -0.65 4.84 7.86
N VAL A 140 0.42 4.96 7.08
CA VAL A 140 0.51 4.30 5.76
C VAL A 140 0.84 2.82 5.93
N GLY A 141 1.83 2.53 6.78
CA GLY A 141 2.33 1.19 7.04
C GLY A 141 1.25 0.25 7.55
N GLU A 142 0.38 0.70 8.46
CA GLU A 142 -0.64 -0.16 9.07
C GLU A 142 -1.63 -0.74 8.06
N ILE A 143 -1.85 -0.05 6.95
CA ILE A 143 -2.79 -0.46 5.90
C ILE A 143 -2.06 -1.24 4.81
N ILE A 144 -0.89 -0.76 4.35
CA ILE A 144 -0.21 -1.42 3.24
C ILE A 144 0.42 -2.76 3.62
N GLN A 145 0.78 -2.95 4.89
CA GLN A 145 1.36 -4.21 5.39
C GLN A 145 0.45 -5.43 5.21
N ASP A 146 -0.86 -5.25 5.00
CA ASP A 146 -1.79 -6.36 4.79
C ASP A 146 -1.79 -6.90 3.36
N TYR A 147 -1.15 -6.18 2.43
CA TYR A 147 -0.94 -6.61 1.05
C TYR A 147 0.43 -7.28 0.84
N ASP A 148 1.32 -7.19 1.83
CA ASP A 148 2.59 -7.90 1.87
C ASP A 148 2.42 -9.20 2.66
N SER A 149 2.71 -10.33 2.01
CA SER A 149 2.43 -11.65 2.58
C SER A 149 3.41 -12.08 3.67
N ASP A 150 4.66 -11.62 3.63
CA ASP A 150 5.68 -12.02 4.60
C ASP A 150 5.89 -10.96 5.70
N LYS A 151 5.44 -9.73 5.46
CA LYS A 151 5.56 -8.59 6.38
C LYS A 151 7.01 -8.34 6.79
N LEU A 152 7.96 -8.63 5.90
CA LEU A 152 9.39 -8.37 6.04
C LEU A 152 9.76 -7.16 5.19
N PHE A 153 9.84 -6.00 5.83
CA PHE A 153 10.01 -4.72 5.13
C PHE A 153 11.47 -4.29 5.11
N PRO A 154 12.13 -4.22 3.94
CA PRO A 154 13.40 -3.52 3.83
C PRO A 154 13.20 -2.06 4.24
N ALA A 155 14.01 -1.58 5.18
CA ALA A 155 13.89 -0.22 5.69
C ALA A 155 15.23 0.51 5.63
N TYR A 156 15.24 1.66 4.96
CA TYR A 156 16.43 2.44 4.69
C TYR A 156 16.33 3.86 5.26
N GLY A 157 17.46 4.41 5.66
CA GLY A 157 17.64 5.85 5.87
C GLY A 157 18.46 6.47 4.75
N PHE A 158 18.32 7.78 4.54
CA PHE A 158 19.16 8.52 3.59
C PHE A 158 19.54 9.92 4.11
N GLY A 159 20.74 10.40 3.74
CA GLY A 159 21.19 11.74 4.08
C GLY A 159 21.89 11.85 5.44
N ALA A 160 22.43 10.76 5.97
CA ALA A 160 23.12 10.73 7.27
C ALA A 160 24.60 10.39 7.13
N LYS A 161 25.40 10.78 8.14
CA LYS A 161 26.73 10.23 8.37
C LYS A 161 26.63 9.01 9.28
N LEU A 162 27.19 7.90 8.83
CA LEU A 162 27.17 6.63 9.56
C LEU A 162 28.41 6.47 10.44
N PRO A 163 28.28 5.87 11.63
CA PRO A 163 29.42 5.44 12.41
C PRO A 163 30.12 4.24 11.73
N PRO A 164 31.41 3.97 12.03
CA PRO A 164 32.29 4.76 12.90
C PRO A 164 33.05 5.87 12.15
N ASP A 165 33.08 5.84 10.82
CA ASP A 165 33.94 6.69 9.99
C ASP A 165 33.30 8.03 9.58
N GLY A 166 32.01 8.21 9.88
CA GLY A 166 31.26 9.41 9.50
C GLY A 166 31.00 9.48 8.00
N LYS A 167 31.03 8.34 7.28
CA LYS A 167 30.75 8.30 5.85
C LYS A 167 29.31 8.69 5.59
N ILE A 168 29.10 9.58 4.62
CA ILE A 168 27.78 10.00 4.19
C ILE A 168 27.14 8.84 3.41
N SER A 169 25.91 8.49 3.78
CA SER A 169 25.09 7.52 3.07
C SER A 169 23.74 8.11 2.70
N HIS A 170 23.31 7.82 1.47
CA HIS A 170 22.00 8.16 0.93
C HIS A 170 21.12 6.92 0.71
N ALA A 171 21.54 5.77 1.22
CA ALA A 171 20.73 4.58 1.37
C ALA A 171 21.46 3.61 2.32
N PHE A 172 21.04 3.56 3.58
CA PHE A 172 21.61 2.66 4.58
C PHE A 172 20.51 1.90 5.30
N PRO A 173 20.69 0.62 5.63
CA PRO A 173 19.68 -0.16 6.33
C PRO A 173 19.48 0.39 7.75
N LEU A 174 18.23 0.63 8.16
CA LEU A 174 17.93 1.18 9.48
C LEU A 174 18.33 0.22 10.62
N ASN A 175 18.24 -1.09 10.36
CA ASN A 175 18.67 -2.14 11.30
C ASN A 175 20.19 -2.38 11.31
N SER A 176 20.96 -1.58 10.55
CA SER A 176 22.43 -1.70 10.42
C SER A 176 22.94 -3.00 9.78
N ASP A 177 22.07 -3.82 9.18
CA ASP A 177 22.44 -5.05 8.47
C ASP A 177 22.32 -4.85 6.95
N ASN A 178 23.46 -4.79 6.26
CA ASN A 178 23.51 -4.62 4.80
C ASN A 178 23.12 -5.88 4.02
N GLU A 179 23.21 -7.06 4.63
CA GLU A 179 22.83 -8.32 3.99
C GLU A 179 21.34 -8.61 4.19
N LYS A 180 20.77 -8.19 5.33
CA LYS A 180 19.38 -8.40 5.70
C LYS A 180 18.72 -7.12 6.19
N PRO A 181 18.36 -6.20 5.29
CA PRO A 181 17.77 -4.90 5.65
C PRO A 181 16.31 -4.99 6.16
N ASN A 182 15.76 -6.20 6.28
CA ASN A 182 14.34 -6.42 6.53
C ASN A 182 14.00 -6.27 8.01
N CYS A 183 12.93 -5.52 8.28
CA CYS A 183 12.31 -5.37 9.59
C CYS A 183 11.00 -6.16 9.64
N VAL A 184 10.67 -6.76 10.79
CA VAL A 184 9.43 -7.53 10.96
C VAL A 184 8.28 -6.59 11.29
N GLY A 185 7.34 -6.44 10.36
CA GLY A 185 6.18 -5.58 10.55
C GLY A 185 6.52 -4.08 10.65
N ILE A 186 5.49 -3.23 10.71
CA ILE A 186 5.68 -1.78 10.86
C ILE A 186 6.27 -1.40 12.21
N GLU A 187 5.94 -2.14 13.27
CA GLU A 187 6.53 -1.93 14.60
C GLU A 187 8.04 -2.20 14.58
N GLY A 188 8.52 -3.19 13.82
CA GLY A 188 9.95 -3.43 13.62
C GLY A 188 10.64 -2.29 12.86
N VAL A 189 9.97 -1.71 11.86
CA VAL A 189 10.49 -0.53 11.13
C VAL A 189 10.58 0.68 12.08
N LEU A 190 9.55 0.91 12.90
CA LEU A 190 9.54 1.99 13.90
C LEU A 190 10.67 1.83 14.93
N GLU A 191 10.88 0.61 15.43
CA GLU A 191 12.00 0.31 16.33
C GLU A 191 13.34 0.61 15.67
N ALA A 192 13.57 0.10 14.45
CA ALA A 192 14.81 0.32 13.70
C ALA A 192 15.04 1.82 13.41
N TYR A 193 13.99 2.57 13.07
CA TYR A 193 14.04 4.01 12.89
C TYR A 193 14.52 4.74 14.15
N PHE A 194 13.91 4.49 15.32
CA PHE A 194 14.32 5.14 16.56
C PHE A 194 15.71 4.71 17.04
N GLN A 195 16.10 3.45 16.82
CA GLN A 195 17.45 2.99 17.10
C GLN A 195 18.47 3.70 16.19
N SER A 196 18.19 3.79 14.89
CA SER A 196 19.05 4.44 13.92
C SER A 196 19.26 5.93 14.24
N LEU A 197 18.21 6.65 14.63
CA LEU A 197 18.26 8.07 15.04
C LEU A 197 19.25 8.35 16.19
N ARG A 198 19.55 7.37 17.02
CA ARG A 198 20.50 7.50 18.14
C ARG A 198 21.95 7.28 17.71
N ASN A 199 22.16 6.58 16.59
CA ASN A 199 23.47 6.09 16.18
C ASN A 199 24.06 6.88 15.00
N VAL A 200 23.22 7.45 14.14
CA VAL A 200 23.66 8.22 12.98
C VAL A 200 23.66 9.71 13.27
N GLN A 201 24.48 10.46 12.52
CA GLN A 201 24.46 11.91 12.55
C GLN A 201 23.67 12.43 11.35
N LEU A 202 22.58 13.18 11.62
CA LEU A 202 21.81 13.83 10.55
C LEU A 202 22.70 14.77 9.73
N TYR A 203 22.63 14.69 8.41
CA TYR A 203 23.53 15.44 7.52
C TYR A 203 22.87 15.81 6.19
N GLY A 204 23.59 15.81 5.09
CA GLY A 204 23.03 16.09 3.78
C GLY A 204 24.03 15.75 2.68
N PRO A 205 23.70 16.03 1.41
CA PRO A 205 22.44 16.60 0.93
C PRO A 205 21.24 15.63 0.99
N THR A 206 20.05 16.11 0.64
CA THR A 206 18.84 15.28 0.54
C THR A 206 18.74 14.69 -0.86
N ASN A 207 19.22 13.45 -1.02
CA ASN A 207 19.32 12.78 -2.32
C ASN A 207 18.38 11.58 -2.39
N PHE A 208 17.44 11.57 -3.33
CA PHE A 208 16.47 10.47 -3.49
C PHE A 208 16.93 9.42 -4.50
N ALA A 209 17.71 9.81 -5.52
CA ALA A 209 18.11 8.91 -6.59
C ALA A 209 18.79 7.62 -6.08
N PRO A 210 19.64 7.63 -5.03
CA PRO A 210 20.28 6.42 -4.53
C PRO A 210 19.29 5.38 -3.99
N VAL A 211 18.29 5.79 -3.21
CA VAL A 211 17.32 4.86 -2.62
C VAL A 211 16.29 4.37 -3.66
N ILE A 212 15.86 5.24 -4.58
CA ILE A 212 15.03 4.83 -5.73
C ILE A 212 15.78 3.79 -6.56
N GLY A 213 17.05 4.05 -6.89
CA GLY A 213 17.90 3.14 -7.64
C GLY A 213 18.14 1.81 -6.93
N GLN A 214 18.15 1.78 -5.60
CA GLN A 214 18.27 0.55 -4.82
C GLN A 214 17.03 -0.34 -4.97
N VAL A 215 15.83 0.21 -4.86
CA VAL A 215 14.59 -0.56 -5.04
C VAL A 215 14.39 -0.95 -6.50
N ALA A 216 14.73 -0.06 -7.44
CA ALA A 216 14.66 -0.33 -8.87
C ALA A 216 15.51 -1.53 -9.27
N ARG A 217 16.70 -1.71 -8.67
CA ARG A 217 17.53 -2.91 -8.91
C ARG A 217 16.82 -4.19 -8.51
N SER A 218 16.17 -4.22 -7.34
CA SER A 218 15.38 -5.38 -6.91
C SER A 218 14.16 -5.63 -7.79
N ALA A 219 13.49 -4.57 -8.23
CA ALA A 219 12.33 -4.67 -9.12
C ALA A 219 12.71 -5.13 -10.54
N ALA A 220 13.92 -4.82 -11.01
CA ALA A 220 14.37 -5.15 -12.36
C ALA A 220 14.46 -6.66 -12.64
N ASP A 221 14.67 -7.47 -11.61
CA ASP A 221 14.73 -8.94 -11.74
C ASP A 221 13.34 -9.58 -11.90
N VAL A 222 12.26 -8.80 -11.72
CA VAL A 222 10.88 -9.29 -11.79
C VAL A 222 10.24 -8.89 -13.12
N THR A 223 9.99 -9.88 -13.98
CA THR A 223 9.42 -9.66 -15.32
C THR A 223 8.07 -10.35 -15.55
N ASP A 224 7.66 -11.24 -14.65
CA ASP A 224 6.50 -12.12 -14.83
C ASP A 224 5.24 -11.65 -14.06
N GLY A 225 5.32 -10.49 -13.40
CA GLY A 225 4.24 -9.91 -12.61
C GLY A 225 3.95 -10.65 -11.29
N SER A 226 4.85 -11.55 -10.86
CA SER A 226 4.72 -12.24 -9.57
C SER A 226 4.87 -11.30 -8.38
N GLN A 227 5.66 -10.23 -8.53
CA GLN A 227 5.96 -9.26 -7.48
C GLN A 227 5.82 -7.83 -8.01
N TYR A 228 5.45 -6.92 -7.12
CA TYR A 228 5.36 -5.49 -7.39
C TYR A 228 5.84 -4.71 -6.16
N PHE A 229 6.74 -3.76 -6.34
CA PHE A 229 7.39 -3.05 -5.25
C PHE A 229 6.71 -1.71 -4.97
N VAL A 230 6.51 -1.39 -3.70
CA VAL A 230 6.02 -0.07 -3.28
C VAL A 230 7.04 0.55 -2.33
N LEU A 231 7.71 1.61 -2.79
CA LEU A 231 8.67 2.38 -2.00
C LEU A 231 7.96 3.56 -1.34
N LEU A 232 7.80 3.53 0.00
CA LEU A 232 7.39 4.70 0.79
C LEU A 232 8.62 5.51 1.19
N MET A 233 8.68 6.76 0.74
CA MET A 233 9.67 7.75 1.13
C MET A 233 9.02 8.78 2.06
N ILE A 234 9.63 9.09 3.20
CA ILE A 234 9.17 10.17 4.09
C ILE A 234 10.30 11.19 4.21
N THR A 235 10.00 12.46 3.99
CA THR A 235 10.98 13.57 3.85
C THR A 235 10.40 14.90 4.31
N ASP A 236 11.24 15.86 4.67
CA ASP A 236 10.82 17.20 5.06
C ASP A 236 10.74 18.23 3.93
N GLY A 237 11.00 17.82 2.68
CA GLY A 237 10.57 18.59 1.49
C GLY A 237 11.67 19.14 0.59
N VAL A 238 12.96 19.03 0.93
CA VAL A 238 14.03 19.58 0.08
C VAL A 238 14.68 18.47 -0.73
N ILE A 239 14.61 18.49 -2.06
CA ILE A 239 15.37 17.56 -2.94
C ILE A 239 16.60 18.27 -3.48
N SER A 240 17.79 17.72 -3.22
CA SER A 240 19.05 18.28 -3.67
C SER A 240 19.50 17.72 -5.03
N ASP A 241 19.13 16.48 -5.36
CA ASP A 241 19.54 15.76 -6.57
C ASP A 241 18.40 15.63 -7.59
N MET A 242 17.60 16.68 -7.77
CA MET A 242 16.36 16.63 -8.56
C MET A 242 16.56 16.09 -10.00
N VAL A 243 17.68 16.43 -10.66
CA VAL A 243 17.99 15.92 -12.01
C VAL A 243 18.22 14.41 -12.01
N GLN A 244 18.98 13.91 -11.04
CA GLN A 244 19.28 12.49 -10.85
C GLN A 244 18.03 11.72 -10.40
N THR A 245 17.19 12.35 -9.58
CA THR A 245 15.93 11.80 -9.11
C THR A 245 14.95 11.63 -10.26
N LYS A 246 14.78 12.65 -11.13
CA LYS A 246 14.00 12.49 -12.37
C LYS A 246 14.56 11.40 -13.28
N GLU A 247 15.89 11.31 -13.43
CA GLU A 247 16.51 10.23 -14.19
C GLU A 247 16.20 8.85 -13.59
N ALA A 248 16.26 8.71 -12.26
CA ALA A 248 15.93 7.47 -11.55
C ALA A 248 14.45 7.09 -11.72
N VAL A 249 13.53 8.06 -11.59
CA VAL A 249 12.08 7.86 -11.81
C VAL A 249 11.80 7.43 -13.25
N VAL A 250 12.37 8.12 -14.25
CA VAL A 250 12.20 7.76 -15.67
C VAL A 250 12.69 6.34 -15.93
N ASN A 251 13.87 5.96 -15.41
CA ASN A 251 14.39 4.60 -15.57
C ASN A 251 13.52 3.55 -14.85
N ALA A 252 13.02 3.88 -13.66
CA ALA A 252 12.16 3.00 -12.85
C ALA A 252 10.74 2.84 -13.42
N SER A 253 10.26 3.79 -14.23
CA SER A 253 8.88 3.79 -14.77
C SER A 253 8.51 2.55 -15.60
N SER A 254 9.51 1.85 -16.11
CA SER A 254 9.35 0.61 -16.88
C SER A 254 9.31 -0.67 -16.00
N LEU A 255 9.63 -0.56 -14.71
CA LEU A 255 9.79 -1.67 -13.75
C LEU A 255 8.51 -1.89 -12.92
N PRO A 256 8.31 -3.07 -12.29
CA PRO A 256 7.17 -3.34 -11.41
C PRO A 256 7.32 -2.62 -10.06
N MET A 257 7.34 -1.29 -10.06
CA MET A 257 7.41 -0.52 -8.84
C MET A 257 6.63 0.79 -8.90
N SER A 258 6.20 1.23 -7.72
CA SER A 258 5.63 2.55 -7.43
C SER A 258 6.40 3.21 -6.29
N ILE A 259 6.36 4.53 -6.23
CA ILE A 259 7.02 5.38 -5.25
C ILE A 259 5.94 6.27 -4.61
N ILE A 260 5.84 6.23 -3.30
CA ILE A 260 4.99 7.11 -2.51
C ILE A 260 5.92 8.07 -1.78
N ILE A 261 5.71 9.37 -1.90
CA ILE A 261 6.46 10.40 -1.17
C ILE A 261 5.50 11.09 -0.20
N VAL A 262 5.79 10.99 1.10
CA VAL A 262 5.06 11.70 2.15
C VAL A 262 5.91 12.86 2.66
N GLY A 263 5.45 14.08 2.40
CA GLY A 263 6.11 15.31 2.86
C GLY A 263 5.68 15.68 4.28
N VAL A 264 6.62 15.78 5.21
CA VAL A 264 6.38 16.21 6.60
C VAL A 264 6.95 17.61 6.87
N GLY A 265 6.41 18.28 7.88
CA GLY A 265 6.90 19.61 8.25
C GLY A 265 6.38 20.75 7.37
N PRO A 266 6.95 21.96 7.54
CA PRO A 266 6.38 23.19 6.98
C PRO A 266 6.98 23.62 5.64
N ALA A 267 7.89 22.84 5.04
CA ALA A 267 8.55 23.25 3.79
C ALA A 267 7.56 23.38 2.61
N GLU A 268 8.04 24.02 1.54
CA GLU A 268 7.36 24.03 0.25
C GLU A 268 7.69 22.74 -0.52
N PHE A 269 6.70 22.18 -1.21
CA PHE A 269 6.78 20.86 -1.82
C PHE A 269 6.73 20.89 -3.36
N ASP A 270 6.99 22.04 -3.99
CA ASP A 270 6.97 22.22 -5.45
C ASP A 270 7.76 21.14 -6.22
N ALA A 271 8.91 20.72 -5.66
CA ALA A 271 9.74 19.68 -6.25
C ALA A 271 9.07 18.30 -6.21
N MET A 272 8.28 18.00 -5.18
CA MET A 272 7.54 16.74 -5.06
C MET A 272 6.30 16.75 -5.94
N GLU A 273 5.60 17.89 -6.03
CA GLU A 273 4.49 18.09 -6.97
C GLU A 273 4.96 17.91 -8.42
N GLU A 274 6.16 18.38 -8.76
CA GLU A 274 6.75 18.14 -10.08
C GLU A 274 7.07 16.64 -10.33
N LEU A 275 7.40 15.87 -9.28
CA LEU A 275 7.65 14.43 -9.41
C LEU A 275 6.37 13.60 -9.51
N ASP A 276 5.25 14.08 -8.96
CA ASP A 276 3.96 13.38 -8.91
C ASP A 276 3.41 13.01 -10.29
N GLY A 277 3.80 13.75 -11.35
CA GLY A 277 3.55 13.34 -12.73
C GLY A 277 2.10 13.56 -13.23
N ASP A 278 1.18 13.91 -12.33
CA ASP A 278 -0.26 14.13 -12.58
C ASP A 278 -0.55 15.15 -13.69
N GLU A 279 0.09 16.32 -13.64
CA GLU A 279 -0.08 17.37 -14.66
C GLU A 279 0.83 17.14 -15.87
N VAL A 280 2.10 16.83 -15.59
CA VAL A 280 3.14 16.68 -16.60
C VAL A 280 3.97 15.44 -16.27
N ARG A 281 3.94 14.46 -17.18
CA ARG A 281 4.73 13.23 -17.04
C ARG A 281 6.20 13.56 -16.85
N VAL A 282 6.81 13.01 -15.80
CA VAL A 282 8.22 13.21 -15.47
C VAL A 282 9.10 12.87 -16.67
N SER A 283 10.08 13.73 -16.95
CA SER A 283 11.03 13.55 -18.03
C SER A 283 12.47 13.86 -17.60
N SER A 284 13.43 13.22 -18.25
CA SER A 284 14.85 13.45 -18.05
C SER A 284 15.61 13.22 -19.35
N ARG A 285 16.49 14.16 -19.71
CA ARG A 285 17.31 14.12 -20.94
C ARG A 285 16.48 13.85 -22.22
N GLY A 286 15.30 14.45 -22.31
CA GLY A 286 14.40 14.32 -23.46
C GLY A 286 13.63 12.99 -23.54
N ARG A 287 13.73 12.11 -22.54
CA ARG A 287 12.91 10.89 -22.42
C ARG A 287 11.86 11.08 -21.34
N PHE A 288 10.62 10.73 -21.66
CA PHE A 288 9.50 10.72 -20.71
C PHE A 288 9.43 9.37 -19.99
N ALA A 289 8.95 9.38 -18.75
CA ALA A 289 8.60 8.18 -18.01
C ALA A 289 7.47 7.41 -18.74
N GLU A 290 7.64 6.09 -18.88
CA GLU A 290 6.70 5.22 -19.62
C GLU A 290 5.32 5.18 -18.96
N ARG A 291 5.30 5.26 -17.62
CA ARG A 291 4.10 5.26 -16.78
C ARG A 291 4.26 6.28 -15.66
N ASP A 292 3.14 6.65 -15.07
CA ASP A 292 3.18 7.30 -13.77
C ASP A 292 3.47 6.29 -12.68
N ILE A 293 4.40 6.66 -11.80
CA ILE A 293 4.84 5.77 -10.72
C ILE A 293 5.08 6.51 -9.39
N VAL A 294 4.93 7.84 -9.35
CA VAL A 294 5.12 8.61 -8.13
C VAL A 294 3.74 9.06 -7.64
N GLN A 295 3.53 8.99 -6.33
CA GLN A 295 2.42 9.66 -5.65
C GLN A 295 3.02 10.56 -4.56
N PHE A 296 2.72 11.86 -4.59
CA PHE A 296 3.07 12.77 -3.50
C PHE A 296 1.86 13.07 -2.61
N VAL A 297 2.09 13.07 -1.29
CA VAL A 297 1.08 13.48 -0.30
C VAL A 297 1.72 14.35 0.81
N PRO A 298 1.28 15.60 0.99
CA PRO A 298 1.71 16.43 2.12
C PRO A 298 1.01 15.99 3.41
N PHE A 299 1.77 15.48 4.38
CA PHE A 299 1.25 14.98 5.65
C PHE A 299 0.52 16.05 6.48
N ARG A 300 0.93 17.31 6.34
CA ARG A 300 0.36 18.46 7.07
C ARG A 300 -1.14 18.64 6.85
N ASP A 301 -1.67 18.20 5.71
CA ASP A 301 -3.09 18.32 5.35
C ASP A 301 -3.99 17.36 6.15
N TYR A 302 -3.36 16.39 6.85
CA TYR A 302 -4.03 15.34 7.61
C TYR A 302 -3.77 15.44 9.12
N ILE A 303 -3.09 16.49 9.58
CA ILE A 303 -2.93 16.78 11.01
C ILE A 303 -3.99 17.82 11.42
N ASP A 304 -5.12 17.36 11.93
CA ASP A 304 -6.14 18.24 12.49
C ASP A 304 -5.81 18.62 13.94
N ARG A 305 -5.89 19.92 14.27
CA ARG A 305 -5.75 20.45 15.65
C ARG A 305 -6.91 20.04 16.56
N SER A 306 -8.00 19.52 15.98
CA SER A 306 -9.23 19.16 16.69
C SER A 306 -9.19 17.79 17.41
N GLY A 307 -8.07 17.06 17.31
CA GLY A 307 -7.81 15.87 18.13
C GLY A 307 -8.39 14.54 17.63
N ASN A 308 -9.03 14.51 16.45
CA ASN A 308 -9.63 13.29 15.90
C ASN A 308 -8.65 12.52 14.98
N GLN A 309 -7.52 12.10 15.56
CA GLN A 309 -6.35 11.55 14.83
C GLN A 309 -6.70 10.32 13.98
N VAL A 310 -7.59 9.43 14.45
CA VAL A 310 -7.90 8.18 13.74
C VAL A 310 -8.53 8.43 12.37
N LEU A 311 -9.46 9.38 12.27
CA LEU A 311 -10.12 9.70 10.99
C LEU A 311 -9.17 10.41 10.02
N SER A 312 -8.20 11.16 10.54
CA SER A 312 -7.25 11.87 9.71
C SER A 312 -6.17 10.94 9.14
N MET A 313 -5.73 9.95 9.92
CA MET A 313 -4.83 8.88 9.44
C MET A 313 -5.48 7.98 8.38
N ALA A 314 -6.76 7.64 8.54
CA ALA A 314 -7.49 6.86 7.53
C ALA A 314 -7.63 7.60 6.19
N ARG A 315 -7.79 8.93 6.22
CA ARG A 315 -7.81 9.76 5.00
C ARG A 315 -6.44 9.81 4.34
N LEU A 316 -5.38 10.02 5.12
CA LEU A 316 -4.02 10.00 4.62
C LEU A 316 -3.73 8.70 3.87
N ALA A 317 -3.98 7.57 4.51
CA ALA A 317 -3.68 6.28 3.90
C ALA A 317 -4.54 6.00 2.65
N LYS A 318 -5.80 6.45 2.65
CA LYS A 318 -6.66 6.37 1.47
C LYS A 318 -6.04 7.12 0.28
N ASP A 319 -5.57 8.34 0.51
CA ASP A 319 -5.08 9.19 -0.57
C ASP A 319 -3.65 8.77 -0.99
N VAL A 320 -2.82 8.31 -0.05
CA VAL A 320 -1.51 7.68 -0.33
C VAL A 320 -1.62 6.42 -1.19
N LEU A 321 -2.66 5.61 -0.99
CA LEU A 321 -2.83 4.33 -1.69
C LEU A 321 -3.73 4.43 -2.93
N ALA A 322 -4.24 5.62 -3.24
CA ALA A 322 -5.26 5.80 -4.27
C ALA A 322 -4.79 5.32 -5.66
N GLU A 323 -3.54 5.57 -6.00
CA GLU A 323 -3.01 5.31 -7.34
C GLU A 323 -2.33 3.95 -7.53
N ILE A 324 -1.87 3.32 -6.44
CA ILE A 324 -1.12 2.06 -6.51
C ILE A 324 -1.84 0.98 -7.35
N PRO A 325 -3.17 0.75 -7.21
CA PRO A 325 -3.87 -0.21 -8.06
C PRO A 325 -3.80 0.13 -9.55
N GLU A 326 -3.94 1.40 -9.92
CA GLU A 326 -3.91 1.83 -11.32
C GLU A 326 -2.50 1.73 -11.90
N GLN A 327 -1.48 2.13 -11.13
CA GLN A 327 -0.08 2.04 -11.50
C GLN A 327 0.35 0.58 -11.71
N LEU A 328 -0.05 -0.35 -10.81
CA LEU A 328 0.17 -1.78 -10.96
C LEU A 328 -0.50 -2.33 -12.21
N LEU A 329 -1.78 -2.03 -12.43
CA LEU A 329 -2.49 -2.51 -13.62
C LEU A 329 -1.90 -1.94 -14.91
N SER A 330 -1.41 -0.70 -14.88
CA SER A 330 -0.69 -0.07 -15.99
C SER A 330 0.59 -0.83 -16.33
N PHE A 331 1.38 -1.23 -15.31
CA PHE A 331 2.54 -2.10 -15.51
C PHE A 331 2.15 -3.42 -16.17
N MET A 332 1.19 -4.15 -15.60
CA MET A 332 0.79 -5.47 -16.10
C MET A 332 0.36 -5.40 -17.57
N LYS A 333 -0.47 -4.41 -17.92
CA LYS A 333 -0.91 -4.18 -19.30
C LYS A 333 0.24 -3.84 -20.24
N SER A 334 1.15 -2.96 -19.83
CA SER A 334 2.31 -2.55 -20.65
C SER A 334 3.25 -3.71 -20.97
N ARG A 335 3.28 -4.73 -20.11
CA ARG A 335 4.10 -5.94 -20.27
C ARG A 335 3.34 -7.12 -20.87
N GLY A 336 2.06 -6.96 -21.21
CA GLY A 336 1.22 -8.07 -21.69
C GLY A 336 1.06 -9.19 -20.65
N ILE A 337 1.21 -8.87 -19.36
CA ILE A 337 1.04 -9.82 -18.28
C ILE A 337 -0.44 -9.95 -18.03
N GLU A 338 -0.98 -11.08 -18.47
CA GLU A 338 -2.36 -11.46 -18.17
C GLU A 338 -2.43 -12.10 -16.78
N PRO A 339 -3.57 -11.95 -16.07
CA PRO A 339 -3.81 -12.73 -14.86
C PRO A 339 -3.58 -14.21 -15.15
N ARG A 340 -2.78 -14.87 -14.30
CA ARG A 340 -2.43 -16.29 -14.53
C ARG A 340 -3.72 -17.10 -14.70
N PRO A 341 -3.82 -17.93 -15.75
CA PRO A 341 -4.97 -18.79 -15.93
C PRO A 341 -5.08 -19.65 -14.69
N ALA A 342 -6.31 -19.76 -14.18
CA ALA A 342 -6.56 -20.57 -13.02
C ALA A 342 -6.02 -21.99 -13.22
N LEU A 343 -5.36 -22.53 -12.19
CA LEU A 343 -4.76 -23.87 -12.24
C LEU A 343 -5.75 -24.90 -12.85
N PRO A 344 -5.29 -25.76 -13.78
CA PRO A 344 -6.13 -26.78 -14.39
C PRO A 344 -6.68 -27.70 -13.30
N ALA A 345 -7.96 -28.04 -13.42
CA ALA A 345 -8.71 -28.79 -12.43
C ALA A 345 -8.06 -30.17 -12.17
N SER A 346 -7.41 -30.35 -11.03
CA SER A 346 -7.20 -31.70 -10.48
C SER A 346 -8.55 -32.22 -9.99
N SER A 347 -8.85 -33.46 -10.38
CA SER A 347 -10.15 -34.15 -10.33
C SER A 347 -10.92 -34.04 -9.01
N THR A 348 -12.23 -33.77 -9.17
CA THR A 348 -13.35 -33.85 -8.19
C THR A 348 -13.29 -32.87 -7.00
N PRO A 349 -14.02 -31.74 -7.08
CA PRO A 349 -14.29 -30.88 -5.93
C PRO A 349 -15.22 -31.58 -4.92
N PRO A 350 -15.10 -31.30 -3.61
CA PRO A 350 -16.04 -31.78 -2.61
C PRO A 350 -17.47 -31.28 -2.91
N ALA A 351 -18.49 -32.07 -2.53
CA ALA A 351 -19.91 -31.77 -2.72
C ALA A 351 -20.41 -30.54 -1.93
N HIS A 352 -19.57 -30.02 -1.03
CA HIS A 352 -19.86 -28.90 -0.15
C HIS A 352 -18.74 -27.87 -0.24
N MET A 353 -19.12 -26.60 -0.36
CA MET A 353 -18.19 -25.49 -0.29
C MET A 353 -18.11 -24.94 1.12
N ARG A 354 -16.91 -24.86 1.70
CA ARG A 354 -16.64 -24.11 2.92
C ARG A 354 -15.99 -22.78 2.53
N ILE A 355 -16.74 -21.69 2.69
CA ILE A 355 -16.28 -20.30 2.56
C ILE A 355 -16.09 -19.80 3.98
#